data_AF-A0A9P6KAR2-F1
#
_entry.id   AF-A0A9P6KAR2-F1
#
_cell.length_a   1.000
_cell.length_b   1.000
_cell.length_c   1.000
_cell.angle_alpha   90.00
_cell.angle_beta   90.00
_cell.angle_gamma   90.00
#
_symmetry.space_group_name_H-M   'P 1'
#
loop_
_entity.id
_entity.type
_entity.pdbx_description
1 polymer ?
#
loop_
_entity_poly.entity_id
_entity_poly.type
_entity_poly.pdbx_seq_one_letter_code
_entity_poly.pdbx_strand_id
1 'polypeptide(L)'
;MANPSTADSCSYSNTTLSATTGTLAMSTKFVLSFVVPLVYLQNFSGFFSVMADHAPILIEILRGLRSALKPSIAMDMFAEEHLVPFVEDIMTMEAVAMAVEGAKVSHIALGREGDQVFGREFINRAITSHLQTNCSTVVVGNNITIMNMMINTLALFLSAEDRAKSCHARKQHRYLPDLYLQGIYTPTIGKQQSHPTSTSPVTAIDAETGLPVRRSDRNCRLYHILSSPFPTTIVDTVRCKVEQTERFPKYRHLRSEYRREQTNSVIDRSISRAGTWIGSNGASSLNQGNGGNSFAYHGSNPLSSQKPSGSETHSGGFWSTGSRGSNGGSTRENNWTGLEWKGQKVIKPVTTAAPMIENLVRCAVGLPFEMREGYVRQWRRGLVKRSMALVKFVKKEGQVVHLYCNDRFSRLIGVELAEQIEQQRQQQQLQHSSQPIKSTSKGKMPTSTPPSSLLSSASGSVLDLEPVNDEDGSSTPSLGQASTLPQPLSQSSQSQPPQPPLQDATAIFQQMGFDSSDLSIVLGTAERLLPTVTEFVRVKLAVE
;
A
#
# COMPACT_ATOMS: atom_id res chain seq x y z
N MET A 1 42.24 -16.16 25.13
CA MET A 1 42.80 -14.83 25.39
C MET A 1 41.80 -13.82 24.87
N ALA A 2 41.20 -13.10 25.81
CA ALA A 2 40.14 -12.12 25.55
C ALA A 2 40.74 -10.77 25.19
N ASN A 3 40.10 -10.07 24.27
CA ASN A 3 40.01 -8.61 24.31
C ASN A 3 38.67 -8.19 23.67
N PRO A 4 37.76 -7.54 24.43
CA PRO A 4 36.49 -7.01 23.93
C PRO A 4 36.56 -5.48 23.83
N SER A 5 36.22 -4.90 22.67
CA SER A 5 35.66 -3.54 22.60
C SER A 5 35.26 -3.18 21.17
N THR A 6 34.01 -3.43 20.83
CA THR A 6 33.31 -2.61 19.83
C THR A 6 31.94 -2.34 20.40
N ALA A 7 31.74 -1.10 20.84
CA ALA A 7 30.48 -0.62 21.35
C ALA A 7 29.39 -0.77 20.29
N ASP A 8 28.26 -1.31 20.73
CA ASP A 8 27.07 -1.56 19.97
C ASP A 8 26.46 -0.26 19.41
N SER A 9 26.42 -0.14 18.09
CA SER A 9 25.56 0.83 17.41
C SER A 9 24.19 0.19 17.17
N CYS A 10 23.22 0.45 18.06
CA CYS A 10 21.82 0.13 17.81
C CYS A 10 21.32 0.92 16.58
N SER A 11 20.91 0.21 15.54
CA SER A 11 20.19 0.81 14.41
C SER A 11 18.72 1.02 14.78
N TYR A 12 18.32 2.26 15.01
CA TYR A 12 16.92 2.63 15.26
C TYR A 12 16.22 3.02 13.95
N SER A 13 15.11 2.38 13.64
CA SER A 13 14.15 2.86 12.64
C SER A 13 13.13 3.78 13.32
N ASN A 14 13.46 5.07 13.41
CA ASN A 14 12.57 6.09 13.99
C ASN A 14 11.74 6.76 12.89
N THR A 15 10.41 6.60 12.92
CA THR A 15 9.49 7.40 12.11
C THR A 15 9.08 8.63 12.91
N THR A 16 9.67 9.78 12.61
CA THR A 16 9.31 11.06 13.23
C THR A 16 8.42 11.86 12.27
N LEU A 17 7.12 11.94 12.55
CA LEU A 17 6.17 12.76 11.78
C LEU A 17 6.22 14.21 12.31
N SER A 18 6.94 15.10 11.61
CA SER A 18 6.89 16.55 11.86
C SER A 18 5.95 17.19 10.84
N ALA A 19 4.70 17.44 11.22
CA ALA A 19 3.82 18.34 10.48
C ALA A 19 4.13 19.77 10.92
N THR A 20 4.76 20.56 10.05
CA THR A 20 5.14 21.95 10.35
C THR A 20 4.54 22.88 9.31
N THR A 21 3.44 23.54 9.69
CA THR A 21 3.02 24.83 9.12
C THR A 21 2.38 25.67 10.23
N GLY A 22 3.10 26.69 10.70
CA GLY A 22 2.56 27.87 11.37
C GLY A 22 2.26 27.76 12.88
N THR A 23 2.98 28.58 13.65
CA THR A 23 2.78 28.93 15.08
C THR A 23 3.12 27.87 16.14
N LEU A 24 4.19 28.20 16.90
CA LEU A 24 4.77 27.49 18.05
C LEU A 24 3.78 27.35 19.22
N ALA A 25 2.81 26.45 19.11
CA ALA A 25 2.29 25.78 20.29
C ALA A 25 3.29 24.69 20.69
N MET A 26 3.50 24.48 21.99
CA MET A 26 4.20 23.31 22.56
C MET A 26 3.44 22.02 22.20
N SER A 27 3.46 21.67 20.92
CA SER A 27 2.93 20.46 20.34
C SER A 27 3.78 19.34 20.90
N THR A 28 3.25 18.67 21.93
CA THR A 28 3.83 17.45 22.47
C THR A 28 4.06 16.49 21.30
N LYS A 29 5.32 16.32 20.92
CA LYS A 29 5.77 15.40 19.87
C LYS A 29 5.73 14.00 20.48
N PHE A 30 4.80 13.16 20.00
CA PHE A 30 4.77 11.75 20.39
C PHE A 30 5.63 10.96 19.40
N VAL A 31 6.28 9.93 19.92
CA VAL A 31 7.08 9.00 19.14
C VAL A 31 6.57 7.60 19.43
N LEU A 32 6.16 6.87 18.39
CA LEU A 32 5.91 5.44 18.46
C LEU A 32 7.20 4.74 18.04
N SER A 33 7.83 4.02 18.97
CA SER A 33 9.09 3.31 18.75
C SER A 33 8.86 1.80 18.80
N PHE A 34 9.28 1.09 17.75
CA PHE A 34 9.31 -0.37 17.73
C PHE A 34 10.73 -0.83 18.08
N VAL A 35 10.88 -1.55 19.19
CA VAL A 35 12.18 -2.04 19.67
C VAL A 35 12.28 -3.52 19.35
N VAL A 36 13.28 -3.88 18.54
CA VAL A 36 13.52 -5.27 18.10
C VAL A 36 14.92 -5.67 18.56
N PRO A 37 15.09 -6.75 19.33
CA PRO A 37 16.41 -7.22 19.71
C PRO A 37 17.22 -7.61 18.47
N LEU A 38 18.53 -7.31 18.47
CA LEU A 38 19.42 -7.53 17.32
C LEU A 38 19.40 -8.99 16.81
N VAL A 39 19.25 -9.94 17.73
CA VAL A 39 19.18 -11.38 17.45
C VAL A 39 17.99 -11.75 16.55
N TYR A 40 16.93 -10.94 16.56
CA TYR A 40 15.73 -11.15 15.72
C TYR A 40 15.71 -10.26 14.48
N LEU A 41 16.68 -9.35 14.32
CA LEU A 41 16.66 -8.34 13.25
C LEU A 41 16.57 -8.95 11.86
N GLN A 42 17.28 -10.06 11.62
CA GLN A 42 17.30 -10.72 10.30
C GLN A 42 15.95 -11.35 9.93
N ASN A 43 15.26 -11.98 10.89
CA ASN A 43 13.93 -12.54 10.64
C ASN A 43 12.89 -11.42 10.54
N PHE A 44 13.08 -10.36 11.32
CA PHE A 44 12.11 -9.28 11.45
C PHE A 44 12.21 -8.21 10.36
N SER A 45 13.36 -8.09 9.68
CA SER A 45 13.57 -7.07 8.63
C SER A 45 12.57 -7.18 7.48
N GLY A 46 12.04 -8.39 7.23
CA GLY A 46 10.95 -8.57 6.27
C GLY A 46 9.70 -7.75 6.63
N PHE A 47 9.38 -7.59 7.90
CA PHE A 47 8.16 -6.91 8.34
C PHE A 47 8.31 -5.38 8.46
N PHE A 48 9.50 -4.83 8.15
CA PHE A 48 9.73 -3.38 8.19
C PHE A 48 8.80 -2.59 7.27
N SER A 49 8.53 -3.12 6.08
CA SER A 49 7.57 -2.50 5.14
C SER A 49 6.15 -2.49 5.70
N VAL A 50 5.76 -3.52 6.44
CA VAL A 50 4.45 -3.63 7.09
C VAL A 50 4.34 -2.57 8.18
N MET A 51 5.33 -2.47 9.07
CA MET A 51 5.35 -1.44 10.10
C MET A 51 5.36 -0.03 9.52
N ALA A 52 6.14 0.23 8.47
CA ALA A 52 6.19 1.54 7.83
C ALA A 52 4.83 1.95 7.22
N ASP A 53 4.07 0.99 6.69
CA ASP A 53 2.76 1.24 6.10
C ASP A 53 1.63 1.38 7.15
N HIS A 54 1.72 0.68 8.28
CA HIS A 54 0.72 0.72 9.36
C HIS A 54 0.98 1.78 10.45
N ALA A 55 2.24 2.19 10.68
CA ALA A 55 2.56 3.17 11.71
C ALA A 55 1.80 4.50 11.57
N PRO A 56 1.61 5.09 10.37
CA PRO A 56 0.80 6.29 10.22
C PRO A 56 -0.65 6.10 10.70
N ILE A 57 -1.25 4.92 10.45
CA ILE A 57 -2.62 4.59 10.86
C ILE A 57 -2.71 4.52 12.39
N LEU A 58 -1.77 3.82 13.03
CA LEU A 58 -1.72 3.72 14.49
C LEU A 58 -1.55 5.10 15.15
N ILE A 59 -0.71 5.96 14.57
CA ILE A 59 -0.52 7.34 15.04
C ILE A 59 -1.82 8.14 14.91
N GLU A 60 -2.56 8.00 13.80
CA GLU A 60 -3.84 8.68 13.62
C GLU A 60 -4.90 8.21 14.61
N ILE A 61 -4.98 6.90 14.87
CA ILE A 61 -5.89 6.33 15.88
C ILE A 61 -5.57 6.93 17.26
N LEU A 62 -4.30 6.88 17.69
CA LEU A 62 -3.89 7.43 18.98
C LEU A 62 -4.20 8.93 19.08
N ARG A 63 -3.95 9.69 18.01
CA ARG A 63 -4.28 11.13 17.96
C ARG A 63 -5.78 11.37 18.12
N GLY A 64 -6.61 10.60 17.43
CA GLY A 64 -8.07 10.67 17.54
C GLY A 64 -8.55 10.37 18.96
N LEU A 65 -8.10 9.26 19.54
CA LEU A 65 -8.45 8.87 20.91
C LEU A 65 -8.06 9.94 21.92
N ARG A 66 -6.86 10.51 21.81
CA ARG A 66 -6.38 11.54 22.74
C ARG A 66 -7.09 12.89 22.60
N SER A 67 -7.61 13.20 21.41
CA SER A 67 -8.43 14.40 21.24
C SER A 67 -9.80 14.28 21.90
N ALA A 68 -10.30 13.05 22.10
CA ALA A 68 -11.64 12.79 22.61
C ALA A 68 -11.68 12.29 24.06
N LEU A 69 -10.61 11.67 24.56
CA LEU A 69 -10.55 10.99 25.85
C LEU A 69 -9.42 11.53 26.74
N LYS A 70 -9.51 11.26 28.05
CA LYS A 70 -8.40 11.54 28.99
C LYS A 70 -7.14 10.78 28.54
N PRO A 71 -5.93 11.36 28.64
CA PRO A 71 -4.71 10.74 28.14
C PRO A 71 -4.44 9.31 28.63
N SER A 72 -4.68 9.00 29.90
CA SER A 72 -4.51 7.63 30.44
C SER A 72 -5.44 6.64 29.75
N ILE A 73 -6.74 6.93 29.72
CA ILE A 73 -7.76 6.09 29.06
C ILE A 73 -7.42 5.91 27.57
N ALA A 74 -7.06 6.98 26.88
CA ALA A 74 -6.69 6.92 25.47
C ALA A 74 -5.48 6.02 25.22
N MET A 75 -4.47 6.06 26.09
CA MET A 75 -3.27 5.21 25.99
C MET A 75 -3.59 3.75 26.27
N ASP A 76 -4.37 3.46 27.31
CA ASP A 76 -4.75 2.09 27.66
C ASP A 76 -5.60 1.45 26.55
N MET A 77 -6.60 2.17 26.04
CA MET A 77 -7.41 1.72 24.92
C MET A 77 -6.60 1.58 23.63
N PHE A 78 -5.67 2.51 23.35
CA PHE A 78 -4.77 2.40 22.21
C PHE A 78 -3.90 1.14 22.29
N ALA A 79 -3.32 0.87 23.47
CA ALA A 79 -2.48 -0.28 23.70
C ALA A 79 -3.28 -1.59 23.52
N GLU A 80 -4.40 -1.73 24.24
CA GLU A 80 -5.19 -2.97 24.27
C GLU A 80 -5.93 -3.26 22.97
N GLU A 81 -6.55 -2.25 22.34
CA GLU A 81 -7.44 -2.47 21.20
C GLU A 81 -6.76 -2.36 19.83
N HIS A 82 -5.59 -1.71 19.74
CA HIS A 82 -4.96 -1.40 18.45
C HIS A 82 -3.51 -1.85 18.37
N LEU A 83 -2.67 -1.47 19.33
CA LEU A 83 -1.25 -1.79 19.28
C LEU A 83 -0.96 -3.28 19.50
N VAL A 84 -1.54 -3.88 20.55
CA VAL A 84 -1.35 -5.31 20.85
C VAL A 84 -1.84 -6.19 19.69
N PRO A 85 -3.06 -6.02 19.14
CA PRO A 85 -3.51 -6.78 17.98
C PRO A 85 -2.61 -6.65 16.75
N PHE A 86 -2.05 -5.45 16.50
CA PHE A 86 -1.09 -5.25 15.41
C PHE A 86 0.21 -6.03 15.62
N VAL A 87 0.74 -6.05 16.85
CA VAL A 87 1.93 -6.85 17.18
C VAL A 87 1.61 -8.35 17.04
N GLU A 88 0.45 -8.80 17.52
CA GLU A 88 -0.02 -10.18 17.35
C GLU A 88 -0.14 -10.57 15.87
N ASP A 89 -0.60 -9.66 15.00
CA ASP A 89 -0.65 -9.89 13.56
C ASP A 89 0.75 -10.12 12.98
N ILE A 90 1.74 -9.30 13.34
CA ILE A 90 3.13 -9.49 12.88
C ILE A 90 3.68 -10.84 13.36
N MET A 91 3.49 -11.18 14.65
CA MET A 91 3.93 -12.47 15.20
C MET A 91 3.24 -13.64 14.50
N THR A 92 1.95 -13.48 14.18
CA THR A 92 1.18 -14.48 13.43
C THR A 92 1.75 -14.64 12.03
N MET A 93 2.07 -13.56 11.32
CA MET A 93 2.68 -13.62 9.98
C MET A 93 3.99 -14.41 9.98
N GLU A 94 4.85 -14.19 10.98
CA GLU A 94 6.09 -14.95 11.14
C GLU A 94 5.81 -16.45 11.40
N ALA A 95 4.89 -16.75 12.32
CA ALA A 95 4.56 -18.14 12.69
C ALA A 95 3.87 -18.93 11.55
N VAL A 96 3.22 -18.25 10.62
CA VAL A 96 2.51 -18.87 9.48
C VAL A 96 3.29 -18.86 8.18
N ALA A 97 4.49 -18.25 8.17
CA ALA A 97 5.33 -18.10 6.98
C ALA A 97 5.63 -19.43 6.27
N MET A 98 5.64 -19.40 4.93
CA MET A 98 6.09 -20.53 4.13
C MET A 98 7.61 -20.67 4.20
N ALA A 99 8.08 -21.91 4.05
CA ALA A 99 9.51 -22.17 3.93
C ALA A 99 10.12 -21.40 2.75
N VAL A 100 11.31 -20.85 2.98
CA VAL A 100 12.08 -20.13 1.96
C VAL A 100 12.62 -21.10 0.89
N GLU A 101 12.83 -22.36 1.26
CA GLU A 101 13.16 -23.42 0.29
C GLU A 101 11.98 -23.66 -0.66
N GLY A 102 12.25 -23.99 -1.92
CA GLY A 102 11.26 -24.10 -3.00
C GLY A 102 10.00 -24.90 -2.62
N ALA A 103 8.85 -24.55 -3.19
CA ALA A 103 7.65 -25.36 -3.02
C ALA A 103 7.91 -26.76 -3.59
N LYS A 104 7.51 -27.82 -2.87
CA LYS A 104 7.66 -29.20 -3.36
C LYS A 104 6.89 -29.34 -4.68
N VAL A 105 7.62 -29.56 -5.77
CA VAL A 105 7.09 -29.61 -7.14
C VAL A 105 6.09 -30.75 -7.34
N SER A 106 6.10 -31.76 -6.47
CA SER A 106 5.14 -32.87 -6.46
C SER A 106 3.71 -32.44 -6.12
N HIS A 107 3.50 -31.25 -5.58
CA HIS A 107 2.18 -30.78 -5.11
C HIS A 107 1.77 -29.46 -5.75
N ILE A 108 1.99 -29.32 -7.06
CA ILE A 108 1.54 -28.15 -7.86
C ILE A 108 0.50 -28.57 -8.89
N ALA A 109 -0.37 -27.64 -9.26
CA ALA A 109 -1.43 -27.81 -10.25
C ALA A 109 -0.89 -27.86 -11.70
N LEU A 110 0.39 -27.56 -11.95
CA LEU A 110 1.01 -27.67 -13.28
C LEU A 110 1.38 -29.12 -13.63
N GLY A 111 0.51 -30.08 -13.34
CA GLY A 111 0.71 -31.51 -13.63
C GLY A 111 -0.58 -32.23 -13.96
N ARG A 112 -0.48 -33.53 -14.24
CA ARG A 112 -1.63 -34.34 -14.66
C ARG A 112 -2.77 -34.31 -13.65
N GLU A 113 -2.44 -34.36 -12.36
CA GLU A 113 -3.43 -34.26 -11.28
C GLU A 113 -4.09 -32.88 -11.25
N GLY A 114 -3.31 -31.81 -11.40
CA GLY A 114 -3.84 -30.45 -11.41
C GLY A 114 -4.78 -30.16 -12.59
N ASP A 115 -4.46 -30.67 -13.78
CA ASP A 115 -5.34 -30.56 -14.96
C ASP A 115 -6.71 -31.23 -14.71
N GLN A 116 -6.75 -32.34 -13.96
CA GLN A 116 -8.00 -33.01 -13.58
C GLN A 116 -8.80 -32.24 -12.52
N VAL A 117 -8.11 -31.59 -11.57
CA VAL A 117 -8.75 -30.91 -10.44
C VAL A 117 -9.29 -29.54 -10.84
N PHE A 118 -8.52 -28.75 -11.59
CA PHE A 118 -8.76 -27.32 -11.77
C PHE A 118 -9.15 -26.94 -13.20
N GLY A 119 -8.75 -27.73 -14.20
CA GLY A 119 -8.84 -27.35 -15.59
C GLY A 119 -7.85 -26.23 -15.96
N ARG A 120 -7.35 -26.29 -17.20
CA ARG A 120 -6.26 -25.41 -17.66
C ARG A 120 -6.65 -23.93 -17.69
N GLU A 121 -7.87 -23.62 -18.11
CA GLU A 121 -8.32 -22.22 -18.17
C GLU A 121 -8.35 -21.55 -16.80
N PHE A 122 -8.80 -22.26 -15.76
CA PHE A 122 -8.84 -21.71 -14.40
C PHE A 122 -7.42 -21.46 -13.89
N ILE A 123 -6.49 -22.39 -14.12
CA ILE A 123 -5.07 -22.21 -13.78
C ILE A 123 -4.48 -21.00 -14.52
N ASN A 124 -4.74 -20.87 -15.82
CA ASN A 124 -4.26 -19.74 -16.62
C ASN A 124 -4.80 -18.40 -16.08
N ARG A 125 -6.10 -18.32 -15.75
CA ARG A 125 -6.71 -17.12 -15.16
C ARG A 125 -6.16 -16.81 -13.77
N ALA A 126 -5.95 -17.83 -12.94
CA ALA A 126 -5.41 -17.67 -11.58
C ALA A 126 -3.99 -17.11 -11.61
N ILE A 127 -3.10 -17.70 -12.44
CA ILE A 127 -1.73 -17.22 -12.61
C ILE A 127 -1.71 -15.81 -13.22
N THR A 128 -2.52 -15.58 -14.26
CA THR A 128 -2.65 -14.26 -14.90
C THR A 128 -3.01 -13.19 -13.87
N SER A 129 -4.08 -13.42 -13.12
CA SER A 129 -4.54 -12.46 -12.11
C SER A 129 -3.53 -12.28 -10.99
N HIS A 130 -2.95 -13.37 -10.47
CA HIS A 130 -1.91 -13.34 -9.44
C HIS A 130 -0.74 -12.42 -9.84
N LEU A 131 -0.26 -12.50 -11.09
CA LEU A 131 0.82 -11.65 -11.55
C LEU A 131 0.40 -10.19 -11.78
N GLN A 132 -0.85 -9.95 -12.17
CA GLN A 132 -1.41 -8.60 -12.36
C GLN A 132 -1.69 -7.87 -11.05
N THR A 133 -1.88 -8.60 -9.95
CA THR A 133 -2.17 -8.09 -8.60
C THR A 133 -0.94 -8.12 -7.69
N ASN A 134 0.24 -7.93 -8.28
CA ASN A 134 1.52 -7.89 -7.57
C ASN A 134 1.79 -9.14 -6.72
N CYS A 135 1.21 -10.27 -7.11
CA CYS A 135 1.26 -11.54 -6.39
C CYS A 135 0.54 -11.55 -5.03
N SER A 136 -0.36 -10.59 -4.78
CA SER A 136 -1.25 -10.62 -3.61
C SER A 136 -2.49 -11.45 -3.93
N THR A 137 -2.69 -12.57 -3.23
CA THR A 137 -3.73 -13.55 -3.53
C THR A 137 -4.23 -14.29 -2.31
N VAL A 138 -5.55 -14.43 -2.24
CA VAL A 138 -6.27 -15.24 -1.27
C VAL A 138 -6.88 -16.45 -1.97
N VAL A 139 -6.46 -17.64 -1.57
CA VAL A 139 -7.05 -18.89 -2.04
C VAL A 139 -8.12 -19.32 -1.05
N VAL A 140 -9.36 -19.49 -1.52
CA VAL A 140 -10.50 -19.93 -0.69
C VAL A 140 -11.00 -21.30 -1.15
N GLY A 141 -11.46 -22.11 -0.20
CA GLY A 141 -11.97 -23.45 -0.49
C GLY A 141 -12.39 -24.24 0.74
N ASN A 142 -12.98 -25.42 0.54
CA ASN A 142 -13.37 -26.36 1.60
C ASN A 142 -12.45 -27.58 1.71
N ASN A 143 -11.36 -27.63 0.95
CA ASN A 143 -10.39 -28.71 0.97
C ASN A 143 -8.96 -28.14 1.04
N ILE A 144 -8.32 -28.31 2.19
CA ILE A 144 -6.98 -27.76 2.47
C ILE A 144 -5.94 -28.30 1.48
N THR A 145 -6.01 -29.57 1.08
CA THR A 145 -5.07 -30.19 0.15
C THR A 145 -5.15 -29.55 -1.23
N ILE A 146 -6.37 -29.39 -1.76
CA ILE A 146 -6.63 -28.74 -3.06
C ILE A 146 -6.18 -27.27 -3.01
N MET A 147 -6.53 -26.55 -1.94
CA MET A 147 -6.08 -25.16 -1.75
C MET A 147 -4.56 -25.05 -1.72
N ASN A 148 -3.87 -25.93 -0.96
CA ASN A 148 -2.42 -25.91 -0.86
C ASN A 148 -1.73 -26.29 -2.18
N MET A 149 -2.37 -27.12 -3.03
CA MET A 149 -1.89 -27.36 -4.40
C MET A 149 -1.91 -26.07 -5.24
N MET A 150 -2.99 -25.28 -5.16
CA MET A 150 -3.07 -23.99 -5.84
C MET A 150 -2.06 -22.99 -5.25
N ILE A 151 -1.93 -22.91 -3.93
CA ILE A 151 -0.95 -22.04 -3.24
C ILE A 151 0.47 -22.38 -3.69
N ASN A 152 0.86 -23.65 -3.69
CA ASN A 152 2.19 -24.07 -4.15
C ASN A 152 2.44 -23.70 -5.61
N THR A 153 1.40 -23.74 -6.45
CA THR A 153 1.48 -23.34 -7.86
C THR A 153 1.77 -21.86 -8.01
N LEU A 154 1.01 -21.01 -7.30
CA LEU A 154 1.19 -19.56 -7.34
C LEU A 154 2.52 -19.14 -6.68
N ALA A 155 2.95 -19.87 -5.65
CA ALA A 155 4.22 -19.63 -4.96
C ALA A 155 5.45 -19.79 -5.87
N LEU A 156 5.36 -20.49 -7.01
CA LEU A 156 6.45 -20.58 -8.00
C LEU A 156 6.83 -19.20 -8.57
N PHE A 157 5.90 -18.25 -8.55
CA PHE A 157 6.10 -16.89 -9.04
C PHE A 157 6.65 -15.95 -7.97
N LEU A 158 6.64 -16.33 -6.69
CA LEU A 158 7.05 -15.50 -5.56
C LEU A 158 8.56 -15.52 -5.30
N SER A 159 9.12 -14.36 -4.95
CA SER A 159 10.51 -14.29 -4.48
C SER A 159 10.70 -15.06 -3.17
N ALA A 160 11.95 -15.24 -2.73
CA ALA A 160 12.23 -15.83 -1.41
C ALA A 160 11.62 -15.00 -0.27
N GLU A 161 11.72 -13.67 -0.37
CA GLU A 161 11.16 -12.73 0.60
C GLU A 161 9.63 -12.77 0.61
N ASP A 162 8.98 -12.81 -0.55
CA ASP A 162 7.51 -12.85 -0.63
C ASP A 162 6.96 -14.16 -0.05
N ARG A 163 7.68 -15.28 -0.21
CA ARG A 163 7.28 -16.56 0.39
C ARG A 163 7.38 -16.55 1.91
N ALA A 164 8.38 -15.87 2.47
CA ALA A 164 8.44 -15.63 3.91
C ALA A 164 7.26 -14.78 4.42
N LYS A 165 6.58 -14.05 3.52
CA LYS A 165 5.34 -13.28 3.77
C LYS A 165 4.12 -13.94 3.13
N SER A 166 4.10 -15.26 3.06
CA SER A 166 2.99 -16.05 2.52
C SER A 166 2.71 -17.23 3.44
N CYS A 167 1.53 -17.84 3.36
CA CYS A 167 1.14 -18.98 4.18
C CYS A 167 0.32 -20.01 3.40
N HIS A 168 0.44 -21.27 3.84
CA HIS A 168 -0.48 -22.33 3.42
C HIS A 168 -1.86 -22.17 4.07
N ALA A 169 -2.86 -22.84 3.51
CA ALA A 169 -4.20 -22.94 4.09
C ALA A 169 -4.17 -23.72 5.41
N ARG A 170 -4.87 -23.19 6.43
CA ARG A 170 -5.06 -23.83 7.75
C ARG A 170 -6.51 -23.65 8.21
N LYS A 171 -7.00 -24.51 9.12
CA LYS A 171 -8.41 -24.50 9.59
C LYS A 171 -8.83 -23.21 10.30
N GLN A 172 -7.92 -22.58 11.03
CA GLN A 172 -8.18 -21.40 11.86
C GLN A 172 -7.36 -20.18 11.41
N HIS A 173 -7.06 -20.09 10.11
CA HIS A 173 -6.32 -18.95 9.57
C HIS A 173 -7.28 -17.81 9.24
N ARG A 174 -7.04 -16.63 9.84
CA ARG A 174 -7.74 -15.39 9.46
C ARG A 174 -7.03 -14.70 8.31
N TYR A 175 -7.78 -13.91 7.54
CA TYR A 175 -7.17 -13.05 6.53
C TYR A 175 -6.20 -12.06 7.17
N LEU A 176 -4.96 -12.01 6.68
CA LEU A 176 -3.96 -11.01 7.05
C LEU A 176 -3.63 -10.15 5.82
N PRO A 177 -3.91 -8.83 5.83
CA PRO A 177 -3.80 -7.98 4.64
C PRO A 177 -2.38 -7.87 4.07
N ASP A 178 -1.38 -8.13 4.90
CA ASP A 178 0.04 -7.96 4.58
C ASP A 178 0.73 -9.23 4.06
N LEU A 179 0.02 -10.37 4.00
CA LEU A 179 0.52 -11.57 3.33
C LEU A 179 0.32 -11.48 1.81
N TYR A 180 1.33 -11.90 1.05
CA TYR A 180 1.26 -11.98 -0.41
C TYR A 180 0.36 -13.14 -0.85
N LEU A 181 0.56 -14.34 -0.31
CA LEU A 181 -0.24 -15.50 -0.70
C LEU A 181 -0.73 -16.22 0.55
N GLN A 182 -2.03 -16.45 0.66
CA GLN A 182 -2.61 -17.11 1.83
C GLN A 182 -3.83 -17.96 1.48
N GLY A 183 -4.09 -18.99 2.29
CA GLY A 183 -5.26 -19.85 2.16
C GLY A 183 -6.26 -19.65 3.30
N ILE A 184 -7.53 -19.38 2.97
CA ILE A 184 -8.62 -19.27 3.94
C ILE A 184 -9.59 -20.45 3.78
N TYR A 185 -9.54 -21.36 4.75
CA TYR A 185 -10.39 -22.54 4.76
C TYR A 185 -11.83 -22.19 5.15
N THR A 186 -12.79 -22.53 4.29
CA THR A 186 -14.22 -22.25 4.50
C THR A 186 -15.03 -23.54 4.29
N PRO A 187 -15.32 -24.33 5.34
CA PRO A 187 -15.95 -25.65 5.21
C PRO A 187 -17.38 -25.59 4.65
N THR A 188 -18.03 -24.43 4.73
CA THR A 188 -19.40 -24.19 4.25
C THR A 188 -19.45 -23.70 2.80
N ILE A 189 -18.30 -23.40 2.16
CA ILE A 189 -18.29 -22.93 0.78
C ILE A 189 -18.77 -24.05 -0.17
N GLY A 190 -19.66 -23.69 -1.10
CA GLY A 190 -20.23 -24.61 -2.09
C GLY A 190 -21.42 -25.45 -1.60
N LYS A 191 -21.70 -25.51 -0.30
CA LYS A 191 -22.95 -26.09 0.20
C LYS A 191 -24.07 -25.08 -0.05
N GLN A 192 -24.89 -25.29 -1.09
CA GLN A 192 -26.15 -24.57 -1.23
C GLN A 192 -26.92 -24.80 0.07
N GLN A 193 -27.21 -23.72 0.81
CA GLN A 193 -28.03 -23.82 2.02
C GLN A 193 -29.41 -24.26 1.58
N SER A 194 -29.65 -25.57 1.58
CA SER A 194 -30.97 -26.15 1.39
C SER A 194 -31.84 -25.71 2.57
N HIS A 195 -32.65 -24.67 2.34
CA HIS A 195 -33.70 -24.13 3.20
C HIS A 195 -33.34 -23.68 4.64
N PRO A 196 -33.48 -22.37 4.96
CA PRO A 196 -33.40 -21.88 6.33
C PRO A 196 -34.74 -22.11 7.04
N THR A 197 -35.01 -23.31 7.55
CA THR A 197 -36.26 -23.62 8.29
C THR A 197 -36.15 -23.53 9.81
N SER A 198 -35.09 -22.95 10.39
CA SER A 198 -35.00 -22.79 11.85
C SER A 198 -34.55 -21.40 12.26
N THR A 199 -35.48 -20.64 12.82
CA THR A 199 -35.38 -19.24 13.28
C THR A 199 -34.80 -19.08 14.68
N SER A 200 -34.14 -20.11 15.25
CA SER A 200 -33.57 -19.98 16.60
C SER A 200 -32.11 -19.52 16.55
N PRO A 201 -31.75 -18.36 17.15
CA PRO A 201 -30.36 -17.93 17.29
C PRO A 201 -29.70 -18.80 18.36
N VAL A 202 -29.28 -20.01 17.99
CA VAL A 202 -28.52 -20.89 18.86
C VAL A 202 -27.15 -20.26 19.05
N THR A 203 -26.83 -19.93 20.30
CA THR A 203 -25.48 -19.54 20.71
C THR A 203 -24.59 -20.75 20.47
N ALA A 204 -23.82 -20.74 19.39
CA ALA A 204 -22.92 -21.84 19.08
C ALA A 204 -21.87 -21.94 20.21
N ILE A 205 -21.99 -22.99 21.02
CA ILE A 205 -20.96 -23.41 21.95
C ILE A 205 -20.02 -24.29 21.12
N ASP A 206 -18.74 -23.97 21.13
CA ASP A 206 -17.73 -24.80 20.49
C ASP A 206 -17.71 -26.17 21.18
N ALA A 207 -18.01 -27.23 20.43
CA ALA A 207 -18.14 -28.58 20.95
C ALA A 207 -16.82 -29.13 21.49
N GLU A 208 -15.66 -28.58 21.08
CA GLU A 208 -14.36 -29.01 21.57
C GLU A 208 -13.93 -28.27 22.84
N THR A 209 -14.32 -27.00 23.01
CA THR A 209 -13.86 -26.18 24.14
C THR A 209 -14.93 -25.93 25.20
N GLY A 210 -16.20 -26.18 24.91
CA GLY A 210 -17.33 -25.91 25.81
C GLY A 210 -17.54 -24.42 26.14
N LEU A 211 -16.72 -23.53 25.57
CA LEU A 211 -16.79 -22.10 25.80
C LEU A 211 -17.74 -21.47 24.77
N PRO A 212 -18.52 -20.45 25.18
CA PRO A 212 -19.25 -19.64 24.22
C PRO A 212 -18.23 -19.05 23.26
N VAL A 213 -18.36 -19.36 21.96
CA VAL A 213 -17.55 -18.71 20.93
C VAL A 213 -17.80 -17.22 21.10
N ARG A 214 -16.80 -16.49 21.63
CA ARG A 214 -16.87 -15.03 21.71
C ARG A 214 -17.27 -14.59 20.30
N ARG A 215 -18.22 -13.65 20.19
CA ARG A 215 -18.70 -13.09 18.91
C ARG A 215 -17.60 -12.29 18.16
N SER A 216 -16.37 -12.81 18.10
CA SER A 216 -15.25 -12.40 17.24
C SER A 216 -15.51 -12.75 15.77
N ASP A 217 -16.59 -13.47 15.44
CA ASP A 217 -17.07 -13.70 14.07
C ASP A 217 -17.44 -12.41 13.30
N ARG A 218 -17.35 -11.23 13.92
CA ARG A 218 -17.40 -9.94 13.19
C ARG A 218 -16.10 -9.60 12.45
N ASN A 219 -15.01 -10.37 12.63
CA ASN A 219 -13.66 -10.05 12.11
C ASN A 219 -13.28 -10.69 10.78
N CYS A 220 -14.11 -11.55 10.17
CA CYS A 220 -13.88 -12.05 8.81
C CYS A 220 -14.55 -11.16 7.74
N ARG A 221 -14.61 -9.84 7.96
CA ARG A 221 -15.15 -8.93 6.96
C ARG A 221 -14.11 -8.77 5.84
N LEU A 222 -14.33 -9.46 4.72
CA LEU A 222 -13.50 -9.37 3.53
C LEU A 222 -13.28 -7.91 3.03
N TYR A 223 -14.03 -6.91 3.51
CA TYR A 223 -13.68 -5.50 3.32
C TYR A 223 -12.22 -5.16 3.69
N HIS A 224 -11.63 -5.90 4.63
CA HIS A 224 -10.21 -5.81 4.95
C HIS A 224 -9.28 -6.14 3.76
N ILE A 225 -9.79 -6.68 2.65
CA ILE A 225 -9.04 -6.82 1.40
C ILE A 225 -8.52 -5.48 0.88
N LEU A 226 -9.26 -4.40 1.13
CA LEU A 226 -8.81 -3.03 0.83
C LEU A 226 -7.78 -2.49 1.82
N SER A 227 -7.55 -3.17 2.95
CA SER A 227 -6.43 -2.86 3.84
C SER A 227 -5.08 -3.34 3.27
N SER A 228 -5.09 -4.30 2.32
CA SER A 228 -3.87 -4.84 1.70
C SER A 228 -3.06 -3.73 1.00
N PRO A 229 -1.71 -3.77 1.04
CA PRO A 229 -0.87 -2.86 0.27
C PRO A 229 -0.99 -2.99 -1.25
N PHE A 230 -1.51 -4.12 -1.73
CA PHE A 230 -1.59 -4.41 -3.15
C PHE A 230 -3.00 -4.81 -3.57
N PRO A 231 -3.37 -4.57 -4.85
CA PRO A 231 -4.52 -5.23 -5.45
C PRO A 231 -4.51 -6.71 -5.10
N THR A 232 -5.65 -7.32 -4.83
CA THR A 232 -5.70 -8.71 -4.35
C THR A 232 -6.54 -9.55 -5.28
N THR A 233 -6.01 -10.71 -5.66
CA THR A 233 -6.75 -11.77 -6.35
C THR A 233 -7.43 -12.69 -5.35
N ILE A 234 -8.66 -13.12 -5.65
CA ILE A 234 -9.37 -14.17 -4.92
C ILE A 234 -9.50 -15.36 -5.86
N VAL A 235 -8.99 -16.51 -5.43
CA VAL A 235 -9.07 -17.78 -6.16
C VAL A 235 -9.98 -18.73 -5.38
N ASP A 236 -11.20 -18.92 -5.89
CA ASP A 236 -12.16 -19.89 -5.34
C ASP A 236 -11.94 -21.25 -6.00
N THR A 237 -11.35 -22.16 -5.22
CA THR A 237 -11.00 -23.53 -5.67
C THR A 237 -12.21 -24.45 -5.79
N VAL A 238 -13.34 -24.12 -5.17
CA VAL A 238 -14.56 -24.94 -5.23
C VAL A 238 -15.39 -24.55 -6.44
N ARG A 239 -15.49 -23.25 -6.72
CA ARG A 239 -16.25 -22.72 -7.86
C ARG A 239 -15.39 -22.54 -9.12
N CYS A 240 -14.09 -22.82 -9.04
CA CYS A 240 -13.10 -22.54 -10.09
C CYS A 240 -13.22 -21.10 -10.64
N LYS A 241 -13.43 -20.14 -9.74
CA LYS A 241 -13.65 -18.73 -10.06
C LYS A 241 -12.44 -17.91 -9.65
N VAL A 242 -12.05 -16.98 -10.51
CA VAL A 242 -11.00 -16.00 -10.24
C VAL A 242 -11.61 -14.62 -10.26
N GLU A 243 -11.38 -13.86 -9.20
CA GLU A 243 -11.79 -12.47 -9.10
C GLU A 243 -10.61 -11.64 -8.59
N GLN A 244 -10.67 -10.33 -8.79
CA GLN A 244 -9.61 -9.43 -8.32
C GLN A 244 -10.18 -8.06 -7.99
N THR A 245 -9.50 -7.32 -7.12
CA THR A 245 -9.76 -5.89 -6.93
C THR A 245 -9.36 -5.08 -8.16
N GLU A 246 -9.71 -3.78 -8.16
CA GLU A 246 -9.10 -2.83 -9.09
C GLU A 246 -7.56 -2.91 -9.06
N ARG A 247 -6.92 -2.62 -10.19
CA ARG A 247 -5.46 -2.57 -10.33
C ARG A 247 -4.94 -1.16 -10.03
N PHE A 248 -3.62 -1.00 -9.96
CA PHE A 248 -3.02 0.33 -9.90
C PHE A 248 -3.30 1.13 -11.18
N PRO A 249 -3.42 2.48 -11.09
CA PRO A 249 -3.35 3.29 -9.86
C PRO A 249 -4.68 3.36 -9.08
N LYS A 250 -5.81 2.94 -9.67
CA LYS A 250 -7.17 3.06 -9.08
C LYS A 250 -7.26 2.43 -7.70
N TYR A 251 -6.65 1.27 -7.49
CA TYR A 251 -6.58 0.60 -6.19
C TYR A 251 -5.98 1.48 -5.08
N ARG A 252 -4.93 2.26 -5.38
CA ARG A 252 -4.27 3.11 -4.40
C ARG A 252 -5.22 4.15 -3.84
N HIS A 253 -6.02 4.77 -4.71
CA HIS A 253 -7.03 5.74 -4.30
C HIS A 253 -8.11 5.07 -3.44
N LEU A 254 -8.66 3.95 -3.93
CA LEU A 254 -9.67 3.16 -3.23
C LEU A 254 -9.21 2.75 -1.81
N ARG A 255 -7.99 2.22 -1.69
CA ARG A 255 -7.35 1.86 -0.43
C ARG A 255 -7.17 3.06 0.50
N SER A 256 -6.69 4.19 -0.02
CA SER A 256 -6.47 5.39 0.78
C SER A 256 -7.77 5.91 1.38
N GLU A 257 -8.84 5.93 0.59
CA GLU A 257 -10.14 6.34 1.09
C GLU A 257 -10.71 5.36 2.11
N TYR A 258 -10.63 4.05 1.82
CA TYR A 258 -11.06 3.00 2.74
C TYR A 258 -10.34 3.08 4.08
N ARG A 259 -9.01 3.26 4.08
CA ARG A 259 -8.21 3.39 5.30
C ARG A 259 -8.63 4.58 6.14
N ARG A 260 -8.78 5.76 5.53
CA ARG A 260 -9.24 6.96 6.23
C ARG A 260 -10.59 6.74 6.91
N GLU A 261 -11.54 6.12 6.21
CA GLU A 261 -12.86 5.80 6.77
C GLU A 261 -12.79 4.75 7.88
N GLN A 262 -11.97 3.70 7.69
CA GLN A 262 -11.74 2.66 8.68
C GLN A 262 -11.13 3.25 9.95
N THR A 263 -10.10 4.09 9.84
CA THR A 263 -9.47 4.78 10.96
C THR A 263 -10.49 5.60 11.75
N ASN A 264 -11.30 6.41 11.07
CA ASN A 264 -12.35 7.20 11.73
C ASN A 264 -13.38 6.31 12.43
N SER A 265 -13.87 5.27 11.75
CA SER A 265 -14.83 4.32 12.33
C SER A 265 -14.27 3.59 13.56
N VAL A 266 -12.98 3.28 13.54
CA VAL A 266 -12.27 2.65 14.66
C VAL A 266 -12.17 3.62 15.84
N ILE A 267 -11.81 4.88 15.59
CA ILE A 267 -11.76 5.93 16.62
C ILE A 267 -13.14 6.11 17.26
N ASP A 268 -14.19 6.31 16.45
CA ASP A 268 -15.56 6.53 16.93
C ASP A 268 -16.08 5.35 17.77
N ARG A 269 -15.80 4.13 17.31
CA ARG A 269 -16.18 2.91 18.03
C ARG A 269 -15.44 2.78 19.36
N SER A 270 -14.16 3.12 19.38
CA SER A 270 -13.34 3.08 20.59
C SER A 270 -13.85 4.12 21.60
N ILE A 271 -14.10 5.36 21.16
CA ILE A 271 -14.70 6.42 22.01
C ILE A 271 -16.05 5.96 22.57
N SER A 272 -16.90 5.36 21.73
CA SER A 272 -18.21 4.85 22.17
C SER A 272 -18.10 3.75 23.23
N ARG A 273 -17.03 2.94 23.21
CA ARG A 273 -16.75 1.90 24.22
C ARG A 273 -16.11 2.42 25.49
N ALA A 274 -15.49 3.60 25.46
CA ALA A 274 -14.78 4.18 26.59
C ALA A 274 -15.70 4.36 27.82
N GLY A 275 -16.98 4.68 27.62
CA GLY A 275 -17.95 4.80 28.72
C GLY A 275 -18.11 3.51 29.54
N THR A 276 -18.15 2.35 28.86
CA THR A 276 -18.20 1.04 29.51
C THR A 276 -16.88 0.69 30.20
N TRP A 277 -15.76 1.05 29.57
CA TRP A 277 -14.41 0.76 30.05
C TRP A 277 -14.09 1.50 31.37
N ILE A 278 -14.55 2.75 31.51
CA ILE A 278 -14.42 3.53 32.76
C ILE A 278 -15.21 2.85 33.90
N GLY A 279 -16.41 2.35 33.60
CA GLY A 279 -17.26 1.68 34.60
C GLY A 279 -16.67 0.38 35.13
N SER A 280 -16.02 -0.41 34.29
CA SER A 280 -15.43 -1.71 34.69
C SER A 280 -14.13 -1.55 35.49
N ASN A 281 -13.30 -0.56 35.18
CA ASN A 281 -12.01 -0.38 35.86
C ASN A 281 -12.12 0.48 37.13
N GLY A 282 -13.13 1.36 37.22
CA GLY A 282 -13.35 2.21 38.40
C GLY A 282 -13.91 1.45 39.61
N ALA A 283 -14.73 0.43 39.40
CA ALA A 283 -15.37 -0.34 40.49
C ALA A 283 -14.38 -1.18 41.32
N SER A 284 -13.22 -1.51 40.76
CA SER A 284 -12.20 -2.34 41.42
C SER A 284 -11.31 -1.56 42.40
N SER A 285 -11.30 -0.22 42.36
CA SER A 285 -10.41 0.61 43.19
C SER A 285 -11.07 1.25 44.41
N LEU A 286 -12.40 1.18 44.55
CA LEU A 286 -13.12 1.87 45.63
C LEU A 286 -13.48 0.98 46.84
N ASN A 287 -12.92 -0.23 46.95
CA ASN A 287 -13.20 -1.14 48.07
C ASN A 287 -11.95 -1.64 48.83
N GLN A 288 -10.85 -0.88 48.78
CA GLN A 288 -9.71 -1.05 49.71
C GLN A 288 -9.57 0.20 50.57
N GLY A 289 -10.43 0.32 51.58
CA GLY A 289 -10.37 1.49 52.45
C GLY A 289 -11.36 1.51 53.61
N ASN A 290 -11.57 0.40 54.32
CA ASN A 290 -11.71 0.40 55.78
C ASN A 290 -11.86 -1.02 56.33
N GLY A 291 -10.91 -1.48 57.14
CA GLY A 291 -10.95 -2.81 57.74
C GLY A 291 -9.70 -3.07 58.56
N GLY A 292 -9.52 -2.29 59.63
CA GLY A 292 -8.53 -2.58 60.65
C GLY A 292 -8.91 -3.83 61.46
N ASN A 293 -7.85 -4.49 61.94
CA ASN A 293 -7.75 -5.44 63.05
C ASN A 293 -8.01 -6.95 62.85
N SER A 294 -7.01 -7.66 63.40
CA SER A 294 -7.01 -9.00 64.00
C SER A 294 -6.84 -10.23 63.10
N PHE A 295 -5.58 -10.57 62.86
CA PHE A 295 -5.13 -11.94 62.70
C PHE A 295 -5.24 -12.68 64.05
N ALA A 296 -6.14 -13.67 64.12
CA ALA A 296 -6.08 -14.73 65.12
C ALA A 296 -6.19 -16.08 64.39
N TYR A 297 -5.19 -16.92 64.65
CA TYR A 297 -5.09 -18.32 64.24
C TYR A 297 -6.16 -19.18 64.93
N HIS A 298 -6.82 -20.05 64.17
CA HIS A 298 -7.39 -21.38 64.47
C HIS A 298 -8.26 -21.73 63.24
N GLY A 299 -8.31 -22.91 62.63
CA GLY A 299 -8.05 -24.28 63.04
C GLY A 299 -9.23 -25.13 62.53
N SER A 300 -8.95 -26.05 61.58
CA SER A 300 -9.73 -27.29 61.26
C SER A 300 -11.15 -27.25 60.66
N ASN A 301 -11.31 -28.04 59.57
CA ASN A 301 -12.48 -28.66 58.87
C ASN A 301 -13.63 -29.22 59.77
N PRO A 302 -14.79 -29.77 59.27
CA PRO A 302 -15.20 -30.17 57.89
C PRO A 302 -16.68 -29.85 57.48
N LEU A 303 -17.03 -30.26 56.24
CA LEU A 303 -18.35 -30.68 55.68
C LEU A 303 -19.67 -30.18 56.32
N SER A 304 -20.53 -29.54 55.51
CA SER A 304 -21.92 -30.02 55.32
C SER A 304 -22.64 -29.28 54.16
N SER A 305 -23.38 -30.08 53.40
CA SER A 305 -24.43 -29.76 52.43
C SER A 305 -25.51 -28.79 52.93
N GLN A 306 -26.02 -27.90 52.07
CA GLN A 306 -27.46 -27.70 51.85
C GLN A 306 -27.75 -26.70 50.71
N LYS A 307 -28.63 -27.13 49.79
CA LYS A 307 -29.41 -26.26 48.88
C LYS A 307 -30.43 -25.46 49.71
N PRO A 308 -30.83 -24.28 49.22
CA PRO A 308 -32.27 -24.03 49.17
C PRO A 308 -32.75 -23.49 47.82
N SER A 309 -33.85 -24.09 47.39
CA SER A 309 -34.87 -23.53 46.51
C SER A 309 -35.55 -22.34 47.18
N GLY A 310 -35.79 -21.27 46.42
CA GLY A 310 -36.57 -20.12 46.87
C GLY A 310 -36.93 -19.21 45.71
N SER A 311 -38.20 -19.25 45.34
CA SER A 311 -38.94 -18.39 44.43
C SER A 311 -39.06 -16.95 44.92
N GLU A 312 -39.30 -16.01 43.96
CA GLU A 312 -40.14 -14.79 44.01
C GLU A 312 -39.50 -13.68 43.14
N THR A 313 -40.04 -13.41 41.95
CA THR A 313 -41.00 -12.31 41.62
C THR A 313 -40.52 -10.90 41.99
N HIS A 314 -40.20 -10.09 40.96
CA HIS A 314 -40.54 -8.67 40.81
C HIS A 314 -39.90 -8.14 39.49
N SER A 315 -40.71 -7.90 38.45
CA SER A 315 -41.27 -6.61 38.04
C SER A 315 -40.32 -5.67 37.27
N GLY A 316 -40.66 -5.46 35.99
CA GLY A 316 -40.82 -4.12 35.40
C GLY A 316 -39.55 -3.32 35.08
N GLY A 317 -39.18 -3.28 33.79
CA GLY A 317 -38.15 -2.37 33.30
C GLY A 317 -38.04 -2.38 31.78
N PHE A 318 -39.17 -2.16 31.10
CA PHE A 318 -39.29 -2.14 29.64
C PHE A 318 -38.72 -0.83 29.07
N TRP A 319 -37.50 -0.86 28.53
CA TRP A 319 -36.97 0.22 27.70
C TRP A 319 -37.16 -0.14 26.23
N SER A 320 -38.25 0.37 25.65
CA SER A 320 -38.48 0.38 24.20
C SER A 320 -37.55 1.40 23.54
N THR A 321 -36.45 0.93 22.97
CA THR A 321 -35.76 1.68 21.92
C THR A 321 -36.34 1.26 20.57
N GLY A 322 -37.17 2.14 20.00
CA GLY A 322 -37.73 1.98 18.66
C GLY A 322 -36.64 1.95 17.60
N SER A 323 -36.23 0.74 17.20
CA SER A 323 -35.47 0.53 15.97
C SER A 323 -36.46 0.23 14.85
N ARG A 324 -36.62 1.18 13.93
CA ARG A 324 -37.34 1.00 12.66
C ARG A 324 -36.74 -0.20 11.93
N GLY A 325 -37.52 -1.26 11.85
CA GLY A 325 -37.21 -2.47 11.10
C GLY A 325 -37.14 -2.20 9.61
N SER A 326 -35.98 -2.45 9.02
CA SER A 326 -35.88 -2.84 7.61
C SER A 326 -35.70 -4.35 7.59
N ASN A 327 -36.82 -5.08 7.49
CA ASN A 327 -36.85 -6.53 7.30
C ASN A 327 -36.48 -6.83 5.84
N GLY A 328 -35.20 -6.73 5.52
CA GLY A 328 -34.61 -7.34 4.34
C GLY A 328 -33.87 -8.59 4.78
N GLY A 329 -34.53 -9.74 4.75
CA GLY A 329 -33.91 -11.06 4.93
C GLY A 329 -32.96 -11.34 3.77
N SER A 330 -31.81 -10.66 3.75
CA SER A 330 -30.74 -10.91 2.81
C SER A 330 -30.12 -12.25 3.17
N THR A 331 -30.40 -13.25 2.34
CA THR A 331 -29.73 -14.54 2.30
C THR A 331 -28.23 -14.27 2.25
N ARG A 332 -27.56 -14.31 3.41
CA ARG A 332 -26.10 -14.14 3.54
C ARG A 332 -25.43 -15.41 3.04
N GLU A 333 -25.49 -15.63 1.73
CA GLU A 333 -24.49 -16.46 1.09
C GLU A 333 -23.12 -15.87 1.43
N ASN A 334 -22.11 -16.73 1.63
CA ASN A 334 -20.70 -16.34 1.73
C ASN A 334 -20.25 -15.82 0.34
N ASN A 335 -20.87 -14.74 -0.11
CA ASN A 335 -20.77 -14.25 -1.45
C ASN A 335 -19.64 -13.24 -1.49
N TRP A 336 -18.41 -13.77 -1.52
CA TRP A 336 -17.18 -13.01 -1.75
C TRP A 336 -17.33 -12.08 -2.97
N THR A 337 -18.15 -12.48 -3.94
CA THR A 337 -18.39 -11.80 -5.22
C THR A 337 -19.28 -10.56 -5.12
N GLY A 338 -19.98 -10.37 -3.99
CA GLY A 338 -20.90 -9.26 -3.72
C GLY A 338 -20.29 -8.15 -2.88
N LEU A 339 -18.95 -8.09 -2.77
CA LEU A 339 -18.31 -7.07 -1.94
C LEU A 339 -18.48 -5.68 -2.55
N GLU A 340 -19.39 -4.90 -1.98
CA GLU A 340 -19.64 -3.51 -2.34
C GLU A 340 -19.16 -2.56 -1.25
N TRP A 341 -18.36 -1.58 -1.63
CA TRP A 341 -17.95 -0.48 -0.75
C TRP A 341 -18.45 0.83 -1.36
N LYS A 342 -19.22 1.60 -0.57
CA LYS A 342 -19.95 2.79 -1.02
C LYS A 342 -20.83 2.54 -2.27
N GLY A 343 -21.46 1.37 -2.35
CA GLY A 343 -22.28 0.96 -3.50
C GLY A 343 -21.48 0.64 -4.76
N GLN A 344 -20.15 0.67 -4.71
CA GLN A 344 -19.30 0.25 -5.82
C GLN A 344 -18.81 -1.18 -5.59
N LYS A 345 -18.93 -2.01 -6.62
CA LYS A 345 -18.36 -3.36 -6.64
C LYS A 345 -16.83 -3.28 -6.62
N VAL A 346 -16.22 -3.75 -5.54
CA VAL A 346 -14.77 -3.69 -5.31
C VAL A 346 -14.03 -4.80 -6.06
N ILE A 347 -14.68 -5.96 -6.19
CA ILE A 347 -14.11 -7.18 -6.74
C ILE A 347 -14.76 -7.47 -8.10
N LYS A 348 -13.94 -7.66 -9.13
CA LYS A 348 -14.36 -7.94 -10.50
C LYS A 348 -13.92 -9.34 -10.93
N PRO A 349 -14.76 -10.08 -11.67
CA PRO A 349 -14.37 -11.38 -12.21
C PRO A 349 -13.24 -11.22 -13.25
N VAL A 350 -12.32 -12.18 -13.27
CA VAL A 350 -11.29 -12.30 -14.31
C VAL A 350 -11.80 -13.28 -15.34
N THR A 351 -12.09 -12.80 -16.54
CA THR A 351 -12.68 -13.62 -17.62
C THR A 351 -11.64 -14.16 -18.59
N THR A 352 -10.53 -13.46 -18.78
CA THR A 352 -9.49 -13.80 -19.77
C THR A 352 -8.15 -14.10 -19.10
N ALA A 353 -7.39 -15.03 -19.69
CA ALA A 353 -6.00 -15.26 -19.35
C ALA A 353 -5.08 -14.48 -20.30
N ALA A 354 -3.86 -14.20 -19.85
CA ALA A 354 -2.85 -13.56 -20.68
C ALA A 354 -2.18 -14.60 -21.60
N PRO A 355 -2.04 -14.36 -22.91
CA PRO A 355 -1.45 -15.32 -23.84
C PRO A 355 -0.05 -15.80 -23.46
N MET A 356 0.78 -14.94 -22.85
CA MET A 356 2.09 -15.35 -22.36
C MET A 356 2.01 -16.43 -21.27
N ILE A 357 0.94 -16.41 -20.47
CA ILE A 357 0.68 -17.39 -19.41
C ILE A 357 0.15 -18.69 -20.00
N GLU A 358 -0.72 -18.63 -20.99
CA GLU A 358 -1.18 -19.82 -21.69
C GLU A 358 -0.01 -20.58 -22.34
N ASN A 359 0.90 -19.85 -22.98
CA ASN A 359 2.11 -20.44 -23.55
C ASN A 359 3.04 -21.03 -22.46
N LEU A 360 3.23 -20.31 -21.35
CA LEU A 360 3.98 -20.79 -20.20
C LEU A 360 3.42 -22.12 -19.68
N VAL A 361 2.12 -22.18 -19.40
CA VAL A 361 1.45 -23.36 -18.84
C VAL A 361 1.49 -24.52 -19.84
N ARG A 362 1.22 -24.26 -21.12
CA ARG A 362 1.32 -25.26 -22.19
C ARG A 362 2.71 -25.91 -22.23
N CYS A 363 3.77 -25.10 -22.20
CA CYS A 363 5.14 -25.61 -22.17
C CYS A 363 5.47 -26.34 -20.87
N ALA A 364 5.08 -25.79 -19.71
CA ALA A 364 5.39 -26.38 -18.41
C ALA A 364 4.76 -27.77 -18.22
N VAL A 365 3.52 -27.97 -18.67
CA VAL A 365 2.82 -29.26 -18.58
C VAL A 365 3.52 -30.34 -19.42
N GLY A 366 4.13 -29.96 -20.55
CA GLY A 366 4.88 -30.87 -21.43
C GLY A 366 6.24 -31.33 -20.89
N LEU A 367 6.76 -30.69 -19.84
CA LEU A 367 8.06 -31.05 -19.26
C LEU A 367 7.92 -32.13 -18.16
N PRO A 368 8.97 -32.95 -17.91
CA PRO A 368 9.08 -33.79 -16.72
C PRO A 368 8.88 -32.96 -15.44
N PHE A 369 8.27 -33.55 -14.41
CA PHE A 369 7.83 -32.79 -13.24
C PHE A 369 9.00 -32.07 -12.55
N GLU A 370 10.16 -32.70 -12.50
CA GLU A 370 11.42 -32.20 -11.92
C GLU A 370 11.91 -30.92 -12.60
N MET A 371 11.60 -30.73 -13.89
CA MET A 371 12.05 -29.58 -14.68
C MET A 371 11.10 -28.39 -14.62
N ARG A 372 9.86 -28.58 -14.19
CA ARG A 372 8.80 -27.55 -14.27
C ARG A 372 9.11 -26.33 -13.43
N GLU A 373 9.56 -26.54 -12.20
CA GLU A 373 9.95 -25.43 -11.32
C GLU A 373 11.12 -24.64 -11.89
N GLY A 374 12.15 -25.33 -12.41
CA GLY A 374 13.28 -24.69 -13.07
C GLY A 374 12.85 -23.83 -14.25
N TYR A 375 11.95 -24.35 -15.09
CA TYR A 375 11.37 -23.64 -16.23
C TYR A 375 10.59 -22.39 -15.81
N VAL A 376 9.67 -22.51 -14.83
CA VAL A 376 8.88 -21.36 -14.33
C VAL A 376 9.78 -20.30 -13.70
N ARG A 377 10.82 -20.69 -12.94
CA ARG A 377 11.80 -19.76 -12.38
C ARG A 377 12.57 -19.02 -13.47
N GLN A 378 12.97 -19.71 -14.54
CA GLN A 378 13.65 -19.09 -15.68
C GLN A 378 12.73 -18.11 -16.42
N TRP A 379 11.47 -18.50 -16.67
CA TRP A 379 10.47 -17.63 -17.27
C TRP A 379 10.25 -16.37 -16.44
N ARG A 380 10.13 -16.51 -15.10
CA ARG A 380 10.02 -15.37 -14.18
C ARG A 380 11.22 -14.44 -14.26
N ARG A 381 12.45 -14.95 -14.34
CA ARG A 381 13.64 -14.10 -14.53
C ARG A 381 13.53 -13.29 -15.83
N GLY A 382 13.01 -13.88 -16.89
CA GLY A 382 12.70 -13.17 -18.15
C GLY A 382 11.67 -12.06 -17.96
N LEU A 383 10.59 -12.32 -17.22
CA LEU A 383 9.59 -11.32 -16.87
C LEU A 383 10.20 -10.14 -16.10
N VAL A 384 11.00 -10.40 -15.06
CA VAL A 384 11.69 -9.36 -14.27
C VAL A 384 12.61 -8.51 -15.13
N LYS A 385 13.36 -9.13 -16.07
CA LYS A 385 14.22 -8.38 -17.01
C LYS A 385 13.41 -7.43 -17.89
N ARG A 386 12.26 -7.87 -18.40
CA ARG A 386 11.35 -7.03 -19.20
C ARG A 386 10.79 -5.87 -18.37
N SER A 387 10.32 -6.14 -17.16
CA SER A 387 9.84 -5.10 -16.24
C SER A 387 10.94 -4.10 -15.88
N MET A 388 12.17 -4.56 -15.65
CA MET A 388 13.32 -3.67 -15.40
C MET A 388 13.65 -2.79 -16.62
N ALA A 389 13.57 -3.34 -17.82
CA ALA A 389 13.75 -2.57 -19.06
C ALA A 389 12.67 -1.48 -19.18
N LEU A 390 11.42 -1.81 -18.89
CA LEU A 390 10.31 -0.85 -18.83
C LEU A 390 10.56 0.25 -17.79
N VAL A 391 10.99 -0.11 -16.58
CA VAL A 391 11.36 0.86 -15.53
C VAL A 391 12.47 1.80 -16.00
N LYS A 392 13.52 1.27 -16.64
CA LYS A 392 14.64 2.08 -17.17
C LYS A 392 14.17 3.02 -18.28
N PHE A 393 13.32 2.53 -19.18
CA PHE A 393 12.69 3.34 -20.22
C PHE A 393 11.88 4.48 -19.60
N VAL A 394 10.99 4.18 -18.66
CA VAL A 394 10.19 5.17 -17.93
C VAL A 394 11.06 6.21 -17.20
N LYS A 395 12.16 5.79 -16.56
CA LYS A 395 13.09 6.73 -15.91
C LYS A 395 13.77 7.64 -16.93
N LYS A 396 14.21 7.10 -18.07
CA LYS A 396 14.88 7.86 -19.12
C LYS A 396 13.92 8.87 -19.76
N GLU A 397 12.74 8.43 -20.16
CA GLU A 397 11.69 9.29 -20.71
C GLU A 397 11.18 10.29 -19.67
N GLY A 398 11.09 9.89 -18.41
CA GLY A 398 10.67 10.76 -17.31
C GLY A 398 11.67 11.88 -17.02
N GLN A 399 12.97 11.63 -17.14
CA GLN A 399 13.99 12.68 -17.06
C GLN A 399 13.88 13.66 -18.20
N VAL A 400 13.64 13.16 -19.43
CA VAL A 400 13.39 14.02 -20.59
C VAL A 400 12.18 14.91 -20.32
N VAL A 401 11.07 14.34 -19.84
CA VAL A 401 9.87 15.12 -19.47
C VAL A 401 10.16 16.13 -18.37
N HIS A 402 10.90 15.78 -17.32
CA HIS A 402 11.22 16.70 -16.24
C HIS A 402 12.08 17.88 -16.75
N LEU A 403 13.01 17.63 -17.67
CA LEU A 403 13.78 18.67 -18.34
C LEU A 403 12.87 19.57 -19.21
N TYR A 404 11.95 18.99 -19.98
CA TYR A 404 10.99 19.76 -20.80
C TYR A 404 9.97 20.55 -19.96
N CYS A 405 9.47 19.97 -18.87
CA CYS A 405 8.52 20.63 -17.97
C CYS A 405 9.20 21.74 -17.17
N ASN A 406 10.43 21.54 -16.68
CA ASN A 406 11.16 22.60 -16.00
C ASN A 406 11.55 23.72 -16.95
N ASP A 407 11.94 23.44 -18.19
CA ASP A 407 12.23 24.49 -19.17
C ASP A 407 10.95 25.26 -19.55
N ARG A 408 9.84 24.57 -19.79
CA ARG A 408 8.57 25.23 -20.12
C ARG A 408 7.97 25.99 -18.93
N PHE A 409 8.05 25.44 -17.72
CA PHE A 409 7.58 26.08 -16.49
C PHE A 409 8.48 27.26 -16.09
N SER A 410 9.80 27.15 -16.28
CA SER A 410 10.73 28.29 -16.09
C SER A 410 10.51 29.39 -17.13
N ARG A 411 10.14 29.04 -18.38
CA ARG A 411 9.74 30.04 -19.38
C ARG A 411 8.39 30.68 -19.07
N LEU A 412 7.41 29.92 -18.59
CA LEU A 412 6.10 30.46 -18.19
C LEU A 412 6.23 31.40 -16.98
N ILE A 413 6.95 30.98 -15.93
CA ILE A 413 7.23 31.84 -14.77
C ILE A 413 8.09 33.04 -15.19
N GLY A 414 9.06 32.85 -16.09
CA GLY A 414 9.89 33.93 -16.61
C GLY A 414 9.09 34.98 -17.38
N VAL A 415 8.10 34.55 -18.18
CA VAL A 415 7.20 35.46 -18.92
C VAL A 415 6.25 36.18 -17.96
N GLU A 416 5.64 35.47 -17.02
CA GLU A 416 4.70 36.06 -16.05
C GLU A 416 5.40 37.04 -15.10
N LEU A 417 6.62 36.72 -14.66
CA LEU A 417 7.45 37.62 -13.85
C LEU A 417 7.92 38.83 -14.66
N ALA A 418 8.27 38.66 -15.94
CA ALA A 418 8.64 39.77 -16.82
C ALA A 418 7.46 40.71 -17.07
N GLU A 419 6.25 40.18 -17.26
CA GLU A 419 5.02 40.98 -17.37
C GLU A 419 4.72 41.75 -16.09
N GLN A 420 4.89 41.13 -14.91
CA GLN A 420 4.72 41.82 -13.63
C GLN A 420 5.73 42.96 -13.43
N ILE A 421 6.99 42.75 -13.79
CA ILE A 421 8.03 43.78 -13.70
C ILE A 421 7.72 44.95 -14.65
N GLU A 422 7.24 44.66 -15.86
CA GLU A 422 6.89 45.69 -16.84
C GLU A 422 5.65 46.49 -16.40
N GLN A 423 4.62 45.83 -15.86
CA GLN A 423 3.47 46.50 -15.27
C GLN A 423 3.88 47.39 -14.09
N GLN A 424 4.82 46.93 -13.26
CA GLN A 424 5.33 47.72 -12.14
C GLN A 424 6.12 48.95 -12.61
N ARG A 425 6.91 48.83 -13.69
CA ARG A 425 7.58 49.98 -14.34
C ARG A 425 6.60 50.98 -14.90
N GLN A 426 5.55 50.52 -15.58
CA GLN A 426 4.50 51.40 -16.12
C GLN A 426 3.78 52.16 -15.00
N GLN A 427 3.48 51.50 -13.88
CA GLN A 427 2.92 52.17 -12.70
C GLN A 427 3.87 53.22 -12.10
N GLN A 428 5.17 52.94 -12.02
CA GLN A 428 6.16 53.92 -11.55
C GLN A 428 6.29 55.12 -12.49
N GLN A 429 6.21 54.92 -13.80
CA GLN A 429 6.23 56.01 -14.78
C GLN A 429 4.99 56.91 -14.67
N LEU A 430 3.81 56.32 -14.43
CA LEU A 430 2.57 57.09 -14.19
C LEU A 430 2.64 57.90 -12.90
N GLN A 431 3.28 57.37 -11.85
CA GLN A 431 3.49 58.10 -10.58
C GLN A 431 4.47 59.26 -10.73
N HIS A 432 5.52 59.13 -11.55
CA HIS A 432 6.47 60.21 -11.80
C HIS A 432 5.95 61.32 -12.73
N SER A 433 5.01 61.01 -13.63
CA SER A 433 4.36 62.01 -14.51
C SER A 433 3.43 62.99 -13.78
N SER A 434 3.04 62.68 -12.54
CA SER A 434 2.01 63.42 -11.79
C SER A 434 2.55 64.41 -10.76
N GLN A 435 3.87 64.65 -10.70
CA GLN A 435 4.46 65.58 -9.73
C GLN A 435 4.53 67.01 -10.31
N PRO A 436 3.81 68.00 -9.74
CA PRO A 436 3.91 69.38 -10.18
C PRO A 436 5.28 69.95 -9.79
N ILE A 437 5.96 70.53 -10.79
CA ILE A 437 7.23 71.25 -10.64
C ILE A 437 7.04 72.41 -9.65
N LYS A 438 7.41 72.19 -8.38
CA LYS A 438 7.54 73.27 -7.39
C LYS A 438 8.96 73.81 -7.45
N SER A 439 9.09 74.97 -8.08
CA SER A 439 10.22 75.86 -7.91
C SER A 439 10.25 76.36 -6.46
N THR A 440 11.35 76.15 -5.74
CA THR A 440 11.71 77.00 -4.59
C THR A 440 13.18 76.91 -4.28
N SER A 441 13.64 78.05 -3.79
CA SER A 441 14.99 78.57 -3.73
C SER A 441 15.84 78.05 -2.56
N LYS A 442 17.16 78.24 -2.74
CA LYS A 442 18.18 78.57 -1.74
C LYS A 442 18.52 77.53 -0.66
N GLY A 443 19.69 76.93 -0.86
CA GLY A 443 20.83 77.08 0.07
C GLY A 443 21.00 75.99 1.12
N LYS A 444 22.14 75.29 1.06
CA LYS A 444 23.23 75.27 2.06
C LYS A 444 24.07 73.99 1.88
N MET A 445 25.38 74.15 1.72
CA MET A 445 26.37 73.05 1.72
C MET A 445 26.40 72.33 3.08
N PRO A 446 26.81 71.05 3.12
CA PRO A 446 28.18 70.80 3.57
C PRO A 446 28.91 69.65 2.86
N THR A 447 30.23 69.74 3.00
CA THR A 447 31.34 68.86 2.63
C THR A 447 31.44 67.59 3.48
N SER A 448 31.74 66.43 2.88
CA SER A 448 32.73 65.44 3.41
C SER A 448 32.90 64.20 2.51
N THR A 449 34.02 64.16 1.80
CA THR A 449 35.05 63.09 1.76
C THR A 449 34.67 61.59 1.74
N PRO A 450 35.23 60.79 0.81
CA PRO A 450 35.12 59.32 0.80
C PRO A 450 36.37 58.64 1.38
N PRO A 451 36.29 57.36 1.79
CA PRO A 451 37.45 56.50 1.84
C PRO A 451 37.40 55.39 0.79
N SER A 452 38.51 55.25 0.09
CA SER A 452 38.89 54.19 -0.82
C SER A 452 39.36 52.94 -0.06
N SER A 453 39.08 51.77 -0.67
CA SER A 453 39.92 50.56 -0.81
C SER A 453 40.68 49.95 0.38
N LEU A 454 40.73 48.61 0.46
CA LEU A 454 41.91 47.77 0.12
C LEU A 454 41.68 46.28 0.51
N LEU A 455 42.04 45.36 -0.42
CA LEU A 455 42.88 44.14 -0.29
C LEU A 455 42.48 43.02 0.73
N SER A 456 42.71 41.72 0.56
CA SER A 456 43.55 40.91 -0.37
C SER A 456 43.16 39.41 -0.40
N SER A 457 43.68 38.72 -1.44
CA SER A 457 44.26 37.34 -1.50
C SER A 457 43.36 36.12 -1.22
N ALA A 458 43.10 35.16 -2.12
CA ALA A 458 43.90 34.38 -3.11
C ALA A 458 44.66 33.16 -2.55
N SER A 459 44.35 31.97 -3.10
CA SER A 459 45.14 30.73 -3.32
C SER A 459 44.17 29.67 -3.91
N GLY A 460 44.39 28.87 -4.95
CA GLY A 460 45.50 28.57 -5.87
C GLY A 460 45.44 27.08 -6.32
N SER A 461 45.85 26.79 -7.56
CA SER A 461 46.05 25.49 -8.30
C SER A 461 44.90 25.07 -9.24
N VAL A 462 44.96 25.00 -10.59
CA VAL A 462 45.96 24.79 -11.68
C VAL A 462 46.40 23.35 -11.94
N LEU A 463 45.96 22.79 -13.09
CA LEU A 463 46.64 21.92 -14.10
C LEU A 463 45.78 22.03 -15.39
N ASP A 464 46.15 22.73 -16.48
CA ASP A 464 47.05 22.40 -17.61
C ASP A 464 46.74 21.11 -18.40
N LEU A 465 46.36 21.25 -19.69
CA LEU A 465 47.14 20.85 -20.87
C LEU A 465 46.42 21.17 -22.21
N GLU A 466 47.25 21.38 -23.23
CA GLU A 466 47.10 22.09 -24.53
C GLU A 466 46.23 21.45 -25.64
N PRO A 467 45.94 22.20 -26.74
CA PRO A 467 45.36 21.67 -27.97
C PRO A 467 46.39 21.42 -29.09
N VAL A 468 46.11 20.45 -29.95
CA VAL A 468 46.87 20.17 -31.19
C VAL A 468 45.92 20.29 -32.40
N ASN A 469 46.36 21.07 -33.38
CA ASN A 469 45.81 21.18 -34.74
C ASN A 469 46.37 20.08 -35.65
N ASP A 470 45.65 19.79 -36.74
CA ASP A 470 46.12 19.49 -38.12
C ASP A 470 44.94 18.77 -38.83
N GLU A 471 44.23 19.41 -39.75
CA GLU A 471 44.50 19.60 -41.19
C GLU A 471 44.12 18.39 -42.09
N ASP A 472 43.46 18.76 -43.18
CA ASP A 472 43.29 18.10 -44.48
C ASP A 472 42.32 16.94 -44.74
N GLY A 473 41.55 17.11 -45.83
CA GLY A 473 41.03 15.97 -46.60
C GLY A 473 39.74 16.21 -47.38
N SER A 474 39.85 16.85 -48.54
CA SER A 474 38.83 17.09 -49.57
C SER A 474 38.04 15.85 -50.07
N SER A 475 36.78 16.01 -50.49
CA SER A 475 36.38 15.95 -51.93
C SER A 475 34.85 15.94 -52.14
N THR A 476 34.42 16.83 -53.04
CA THR A 476 33.11 16.98 -53.70
C THR A 476 32.93 15.98 -54.87
N PRO A 477 31.72 15.80 -55.49
CA PRO A 477 31.22 16.69 -56.56
C PRO A 477 29.72 17.07 -56.41
N SER A 478 29.28 18.31 -56.68
CA SER A 478 28.84 18.89 -57.98
C SER A 478 27.57 18.24 -58.57
N LEU A 479 26.60 18.89 -59.22
CA LEU A 479 26.19 20.26 -59.49
C LEU A 479 24.79 20.13 -60.14
N GLY A 480 23.85 21.02 -59.88
CA GLY A 480 22.53 20.99 -60.53
C GLY A 480 21.78 22.31 -60.34
N GLN A 481 21.90 23.17 -61.35
CA GLN A 481 21.36 24.53 -61.43
C GLN A 481 19.82 24.54 -61.53
N ALA A 482 19.18 25.58 -60.96
CA ALA A 482 18.34 26.52 -61.73
C ALA A 482 17.80 27.65 -60.84
N SER A 483 17.96 28.86 -61.33
CA SER A 483 17.57 30.15 -60.75
C SER A 483 16.06 30.42 -60.81
N THR A 484 15.53 31.15 -59.83
CA THR A 484 14.57 32.25 -60.07
C THR A 484 14.45 33.16 -58.83
N LEU A 485 14.49 34.47 -59.11
CA LEU A 485 14.47 35.63 -58.19
C LEU A 485 13.02 36.14 -58.00
N PRO A 486 12.73 37.14 -57.12
CA PRO A 486 11.85 36.96 -55.97
C PRO A 486 10.59 37.84 -55.99
N GLN A 487 9.67 37.60 -55.06
CA GLN A 487 8.60 38.55 -54.68
C GLN A 487 8.28 38.51 -53.17
N PRO A 488 7.67 39.59 -52.62
CA PRO A 488 7.98 40.06 -51.27
C PRO A 488 6.94 39.72 -50.20
N LEU A 489 7.42 39.69 -48.95
CA LEU A 489 6.75 40.04 -47.68
C LEU A 489 5.29 39.60 -47.48
N SER A 490 5.08 38.59 -46.63
CA SER A 490 3.97 38.62 -45.67
C SER A 490 4.17 37.61 -44.52
N GLN A 491 4.02 38.14 -43.30
CA GLN A 491 3.58 37.45 -42.08
C GLN A 491 4.53 36.41 -41.45
N SER A 492 5.27 36.89 -40.46
CA SER A 492 5.94 36.10 -39.42
C SER A 492 4.93 35.23 -38.67
N SER A 493 4.72 34.01 -39.16
CA SER A 493 4.16 32.91 -38.39
C SER A 493 5.32 32.29 -37.60
N GLN A 494 5.31 32.41 -36.27
CA GLN A 494 6.24 31.66 -35.43
C GLN A 494 6.04 30.18 -35.69
N SER A 495 6.96 29.59 -36.46
CA SER A 495 7.04 28.15 -36.67
C SER A 495 7.41 27.51 -35.34
N GLN A 496 6.43 26.84 -34.70
CA GLN A 496 6.76 25.88 -33.66
C GLN A 496 7.68 24.82 -34.29
N PRO A 497 8.82 24.48 -33.65
CA PRO A 497 9.64 23.38 -34.12
C PRO A 497 8.78 22.11 -34.19
N PRO A 498 8.91 21.29 -35.26
CA PRO A 498 8.12 20.08 -35.41
C PRO A 498 8.29 19.22 -34.16
N GLN A 499 7.22 19.04 -33.40
CA GLN A 499 7.25 18.11 -32.27
C GLN A 499 7.48 16.71 -32.86
N PRO A 500 8.51 15.98 -32.41
CA PRO A 500 8.65 14.60 -32.81
C PRO A 500 7.37 13.87 -32.38
N PRO A 501 6.73 13.08 -33.25
CA PRO A 501 5.53 12.35 -32.89
C PRO A 501 5.88 11.48 -31.69
N LEU A 502 5.24 11.75 -30.55
CA LEU A 502 5.33 10.89 -29.38
C LEU A 502 4.76 9.53 -29.84
N GLN A 503 5.63 8.58 -30.18
CA GLN A 503 5.18 7.24 -30.53
C GLN A 503 4.41 6.71 -29.33
N ASP A 504 3.13 6.40 -29.54
CA ASP A 504 2.29 5.77 -28.53
C ASP A 504 3.03 4.53 -28.03
N ALA A 505 3.37 4.48 -26.75
CA ALA A 505 4.10 3.33 -26.24
C ALA A 505 3.27 2.05 -26.38
N THR A 506 1.94 2.15 -26.47
CA THR A 506 1.10 1.02 -26.86
C THR A 506 1.52 0.47 -28.22
N ALA A 507 1.86 1.32 -29.18
CA ALA A 507 2.41 0.91 -30.47
C ALA A 507 3.81 0.31 -30.32
N ILE A 508 4.66 0.81 -29.43
CA ILE A 508 5.97 0.21 -29.14
C ILE A 508 5.80 -1.19 -28.52
N PHE A 509 4.87 -1.36 -27.59
CA PHE A 509 4.57 -2.67 -26.97
C PHE A 509 3.90 -3.64 -27.95
N GLN A 510 3.00 -3.15 -28.82
CA GLN A 510 2.41 -3.93 -29.90
C GLN A 510 3.47 -4.33 -30.95
N GLN A 511 4.43 -3.46 -31.27
CA GLN A 511 5.58 -3.80 -32.12
C GLN A 511 6.48 -4.87 -31.49
N MET A 512 6.55 -4.90 -30.16
CA MET A 512 7.21 -5.98 -29.42
C MET A 512 6.35 -7.25 -29.28
N GLY A 513 5.13 -7.27 -29.86
CA GLY A 513 4.22 -8.41 -29.87
C GLY A 513 3.55 -8.68 -28.53
N PHE A 514 3.41 -7.68 -27.65
CA PHE A 514 2.69 -7.84 -26.39
C PHE A 514 1.21 -7.49 -26.54
N ASP A 515 0.36 -8.41 -26.11
CA ASP A 515 -1.06 -8.12 -25.90
C ASP A 515 -1.28 -7.26 -24.65
N SER A 516 -2.44 -6.60 -24.56
CA SER A 516 -2.78 -5.72 -23.43
C SER A 516 -2.74 -6.44 -22.08
N SER A 517 -3.11 -7.72 -22.05
CA SER A 517 -3.05 -8.58 -20.87
C SER A 517 -1.61 -8.92 -20.46
N ASP A 518 -0.72 -9.16 -21.42
CA ASP A 518 0.71 -9.37 -21.16
C ASP A 518 1.37 -8.10 -20.63
N LEU A 519 1.06 -6.94 -21.25
CA LEU A 519 1.55 -5.64 -20.78
C LEU A 519 1.11 -5.38 -19.34
N SER A 520 -0.13 -5.73 -18.98
CA SER A 520 -0.60 -5.57 -17.60
C SER A 520 0.17 -6.44 -16.57
N ILE A 521 0.68 -7.61 -16.97
CA ILE A 521 1.55 -8.45 -16.13
C ILE A 521 2.94 -7.80 -15.98
N VAL A 522 3.50 -7.29 -17.09
CA VAL A 522 4.79 -6.59 -17.09
C VAL A 522 4.71 -5.33 -16.22
N LEU A 523 3.61 -4.57 -16.31
CA LEU A 523 3.32 -3.39 -15.50
C LEU A 523 3.15 -3.73 -14.02
N GLY A 524 2.36 -4.75 -13.68
CA GLY A 524 2.22 -5.19 -12.28
C GLY A 524 3.56 -5.57 -11.67
N THR A 525 4.41 -6.27 -12.42
CA THR A 525 5.78 -6.59 -11.99
C THR A 525 6.69 -5.35 -11.93
N ALA A 526 6.55 -4.40 -12.85
CA ALA A 526 7.31 -3.15 -12.86
C ALA A 526 6.94 -2.22 -11.70
N GLU A 527 5.66 -2.14 -11.35
CA GLU A 527 5.15 -1.37 -10.20
C GLU A 527 5.76 -1.87 -8.88
N ARG A 528 6.06 -3.17 -8.77
CA ARG A 528 6.80 -3.72 -7.62
C ARG A 528 8.26 -3.26 -7.57
N LEU A 529 8.89 -3.07 -8.73
CA LEU A 529 10.31 -2.67 -8.83
C LEU A 529 10.48 -1.16 -8.64
N LEU A 530 9.52 -0.37 -9.12
CA LEU A 530 9.46 1.07 -8.93
C LEU A 530 7.99 1.46 -8.72
N PRO A 531 7.58 1.70 -7.46
CA PRO A 531 6.27 2.29 -7.19
C PRO A 531 6.14 3.59 -7.99
N THR A 532 4.95 3.86 -8.56
CA THR A 532 4.61 4.97 -9.48
C THR A 532 4.89 4.77 -10.97
N VAL A 533 5.44 3.62 -11.41
CA VAL A 533 5.62 3.34 -12.85
C VAL A 533 4.30 3.37 -13.59
N THR A 534 3.26 2.77 -13.01
CA THR A 534 1.94 2.67 -13.66
C THR A 534 1.31 4.04 -13.83
N GLU A 535 1.48 4.94 -12.86
CA GLU A 535 1.00 6.32 -12.94
C GLU A 535 1.71 7.10 -14.05
N PHE A 536 3.04 6.96 -14.15
CA PHE A 536 3.80 7.54 -15.24
C PHE A 536 3.34 7.03 -16.61
N VAL A 537 3.23 5.71 -16.75
CA VAL A 537 2.80 5.04 -17.99
C VAL A 537 1.40 5.53 -18.37
N ARG A 538 0.45 5.55 -17.43
CA ARG A 538 -0.92 6.01 -17.69
C ARG A 538 -0.96 7.48 -18.15
N VAL A 539 -0.28 8.37 -17.44
CA VAL A 539 -0.28 9.81 -17.74
C VAL A 539 0.37 10.12 -19.10
N LYS A 540 1.45 9.40 -19.45
CA LYS A 540 2.23 9.70 -20.66
C LYS A 540 1.82 8.92 -21.88
N LEU A 541 1.32 7.70 -21.69
CA LEU A 541 1.07 6.77 -22.77
C LEU A 541 -0.42 6.60 -23.06
N ALA A 542 -1.30 7.27 -22.30
CA ALA A 542 -2.76 7.16 -22.43
C ALA A 542 -3.28 5.71 -22.39
N VAL A 543 -2.50 4.80 -21.80
CA VAL A 543 -2.89 3.39 -21.60
C VAL A 543 -3.87 3.35 -20.43
N GLU A 544 -5.13 3.02 -20.70
CA GLU A 544 -6.21 2.98 -19.70
C GLU A 544 -6.15 1.81 -18.71
#